data_AF-A0A4Y9T3Y7-F1
#
_entry.id   AF-A0A4Y9T3Y7-F1
#
_cell.length_a   1.000
_cell.length_b   1.000
_cell.length_c   1.000
_cell.angle_alpha   90.00
_cell.angle_beta   90.00
_cell.angle_gamma   90.00
#
_symmetry.space_group_name_H-M   'P 1'
#
loop_
_entity.id
_entity.type
_entity.pdbx_description
1 polymer ?
#
loop_
_entity_poly.entity_id
_entity_poly.type
_entity_poly.pdbx_seq_one_letter_code
_entity_poly.pdbx_strand_id
1 'polypeptide(L)' 'LEMVRGFGGVVTQLTKTQADYIGVTVEGPFKPHAYRY' A
#
# COMPACT_ATOMS: atom_id res chain seq x y z
N LEU A 1 -5.15 -7.63 -3.97
CA LEU A 1 -5.61 -6.59 -4.91
C LEU A 1 -6.78 -7.02 -5.81
N GLU A 2 -7.12 -8.32 -5.87
CA GLU A 2 -8.15 -8.82 -6.79
C GLU A 2 -9.52 -8.16 -6.60
N MET A 3 -9.94 -7.94 -5.36
CA MET A 3 -11.20 -7.22 -5.08
C MET A 3 -11.20 -5.81 -5.67
N VAL A 4 -10.17 -4.99 -5.41
CA VAL A 4 -10.11 -3.59 -5.88
C VAL A 4 -10.10 -3.51 -7.41
N ARG A 5 -9.30 -4.37 -8.07
CA ARG A 5 -9.26 -4.45 -9.53
C ARG A 5 -10.59 -4.92 -10.12
N GLY A 6 -11.31 -5.82 -9.45
CA GLY A 6 -12.63 -6.29 -9.87
C GLY A 6 -13.69 -5.18 -9.96
N PHE A 7 -13.51 -4.09 -9.20
CA PHE A 7 -14.35 -2.89 -9.27
C PHE A 7 -13.79 -1.79 -10.18
N GLY A 8 -12.78 -2.11 -11.00
CA GLY A 8 -12.10 -1.12 -11.85
C GLY A 8 -11.22 -0.13 -11.08
N GLY A 9 -10.98 -0.37 -9.80
CA GLY A 9 -10.13 0.46 -8.97
C GLY A 9 -8.65 0.32 -9.35
N VAL A 10 -7.95 1.44 -9.42
CA VAL A 10 -6.50 1.51 -9.64
C VAL A 10 -5.84 2.08 -8.39
N VAL A 11 -4.99 1.29 -7.75
CA VAL A 11 -4.25 1.71 -6.56
C VAL A 11 -2.94 2.35 -6.99
N THR A 12 -2.64 3.55 -6.49
CA THR A 12 -1.36 4.24 -6.73
C THR A 12 -0.21 3.46 -6.09
N GLN A 13 0.88 3.28 -6.84
CA GLN A 13 2.12 2.72 -6.32
C GLN A 13 2.96 3.83 -5.68
N LEU A 14 3.47 3.58 -4.46
CA LEU A 14 4.38 4.52 -3.80
C LEU A 14 5.68 4.65 -4.60
N THR A 15 6.22 5.86 -4.65
CA THR A 15 7.62 6.03 -5.03
C THR A 15 8.53 5.52 -3.91
N LYS A 16 9.78 5.20 -4.25
CA LYS A 16 10.77 4.80 -3.24
C LYS A 16 10.91 5.85 -2.13
N THR A 17 11.00 7.13 -2.49
CA THR A 17 11.09 8.24 -1.53
C THR A 17 9.89 8.30 -0.59
N GLN A 18 8.68 8.05 -1.09
CA GLN A 18 7.47 8.05 -0.25
C GLN A 18 7.44 6.85 0.70
N ALA A 19 7.81 5.67 0.20
CA ALA A 19 7.86 4.44 1.00
C ALA A 19 8.89 4.59 2.14
N ASP A 20 10.09 5.09 1.82
CA ASP A 20 11.13 5.40 2.80
C ASP A 20 10.65 6.44 3.81
N TYR A 21 9.95 7.50 3.37
CA TYR A 21 9.45 8.58 4.22
C TYR A 21 8.48 8.09 5.31
N ILE A 22 7.63 7.11 5.00
CA ILE A 22 6.66 6.55 5.96
C ILE A 22 7.12 5.23 6.59
N GLY A 23 8.32 4.76 6.27
CA GLY A 23 8.92 3.55 6.84
C GLY A 23 8.24 2.25 6.42
N VAL A 24 7.80 2.13 5.16
CA VAL A 24 7.25 0.89 4.60
C VAL A 24 7.99 0.50 3.31
N THR A 25 7.80 -0.72 2.83
CA THR A 25 8.25 -1.14 1.50
C THR A 25 7.24 -0.72 0.43
N VAL A 26 7.67 -0.61 -0.83
CA VAL A 26 6.79 -0.26 -1.96
C VAL A 26 5.71 -1.33 -2.19
N GLU A 27 6.02 -2.59 -1.92
CA GLU A 27 5.14 -3.74 -2.09
C GLU A 27 4.32 -4.08 -0.84
N GLY A 28 4.59 -3.40 0.28
CA GLY A 28 4.00 -3.66 1.58
C GLY A 28 4.71 -4.78 2.38
N PRO A 29 4.25 -5.06 3.61
CA PRO A 29 2.99 -4.60 4.22
C PRO A 29 2.95 -3.09 4.49
N PHE A 30 1.79 -2.47 4.24
CA PHE A 30 1.62 -1.00 4.26
C PHE A 30 1.22 -0.42 5.64
N LYS A 31 1.02 -1.27 6.64
CA LYS A 31 0.55 -0.92 7.99
C LYS A 31 1.13 -1.91 9.01
N PRO A 32 1.36 -1.46 10.27
CA PRO A 32 1.81 -2.34 11.33
C PRO A 32 0.70 -3.31 11.77
N HIS A 33 1.08 -4.40 12.44
CA HIS A 33 0.14 -5.43 12.89
C HIS A 33 -0.97 -4.91 13.82
N ALA A 34 -0.70 -3.88 14.62
CA ALA A 34 -1.69 -3.30 15.54
C ALA A 34 -2.75 -2.43 14.84
N TYR A 35 -2.62 -2.19 13.53
CA TYR A 35 -3.52 -1.34 12.77
C TYR A 35 -4.89 -2.00 12.58
N ARG A 36 -5.98 -1.25 12.81
CA ARG A 36 -7.36 -1.78 12.81
C ARG A 36 -8.11 -1.58 11.48
N TYR A 37 -7.34 -1.43 10.40
CA TYR A 37 -7.78 -1.23 9.01
C TYR A 37 -8.38 0.15 8.75
#